data_AF-A0A660Q4S7-F1
#
_entry.id   AF-A0A660Q4S7-F1
#
_cell.length_a   1.000
_cell.length_b   1.000
_cell.length_c   1.000
_cell.angle_alpha   90.00
_cell.angle_beta   90.00
_cell.angle_gamma   90.00
#
_symmetry.space_group_name_H-M   'P 1'
#
loop_
_entity.id
_entity.type
_entity.pdbx_description
1 polymer ?
#
loop_
_entity_poly.entity_id
_entity_poly.type
_entity_poly.pdbx_seq_one_letter_code
_entity_poly.pdbx_strand_id
1 'polypeptide(L)'
;MKLEMTLTAFFLIVLYVAASGLYAGNAIKPLPLYDRQIPLETPERGLDESCYWLGYHGDPDYFISFSDAPEGVAGCSMRFSVNGPESLMTARFLIYDPGDGTFGDDDVYVSVYDDNGIGFPGTLLVKKTLAAGSYPAYPSWTLVDFSSDNLVFSDDFHIAFTTDTGSGESESLLLDDGHMGAGRSCCFVDAGWTTFEDFFGLDLSYIVDVRLCKEVPSYDYYDTTWVESFFDVVYGPVPPDPEQLPDETIHLNGTFVLGWNDSYENGETGLMEIRNEISDMYLTGSSPSMGKTRLTRPPDLPASTGLATSVNPGIDFPAESFFDIYYEIEFPDVPQVIIPCLGSRSAPNIVSEIPINSMPPYYIDYSDGDYTPFVDRNDINTIAGWIKPRLQMQPEPCNCFGDPNDDGTSLTVADLVYLNNFVAFDGPPPDPMYQGDFNGDCVVDLLDVELFLCYNTYGMICFDEWPVRTCCEPDTIRGACCSVDPDSCRILAPFNCDFISGNYMGDNINCDPDPCSGVCDCIPGDANGSMTYNILDVTHIINYLYKGGPAPTPYPLCSGDANCDCKMNILDVTYIINYLYKGGNQPCTCEDWVIDCGPL
;
A
#
# COMPACT_ATOMS: atom_id res chain seq x y z
N MET A 1 20.57 -13.91 18.98
CA MET A 1 19.60 -14.99 19.25
C MET A 1 18.37 -14.68 18.40
N LYS A 2 17.67 -15.66 17.79
CA LYS A 2 16.43 -15.32 17.05
C LYS A 2 15.30 -15.16 18.09
N LEU A 3 14.96 -13.92 18.41
CA LEU A 3 13.79 -13.58 19.21
C LEU A 3 12.57 -13.59 18.29
N GLU A 4 11.43 -14.14 18.73
CA GLU A 4 10.19 -14.20 17.95
C GLU A 4 9.01 -13.80 18.82
N MET A 5 8.10 -12.99 18.26
CA MET A 5 6.89 -12.54 18.95
C MET A 5 5.67 -12.56 18.03
N THR A 6 4.51 -12.91 18.60
CA THR A 6 3.22 -12.81 17.89
C THR A 6 2.61 -11.42 18.12
N LEU A 7 2.28 -10.74 17.03
CA LEU A 7 1.66 -9.42 17.00
C LEU A 7 0.27 -9.55 16.39
N THR A 8 -0.73 -8.85 16.93
CA THR A 8 -1.92 -8.49 16.15
C THR A 8 -1.51 -7.55 15.02
N ALA A 9 -2.19 -7.65 13.90
CA ALA A 9 -2.02 -6.71 12.83
C ALA A 9 -3.35 -6.32 12.23
N PHE A 10 -3.41 -5.05 11.87
CA PHE A 10 -4.45 -4.48 11.04
C PHE A 10 -3.82 -4.28 9.68
N PHE A 11 -4.30 -5.05 8.71
CA PHE A 11 -3.84 -4.96 7.35
C PHE A 11 -4.96 -4.33 6.53
N LEU A 12 -4.71 -3.11 6.09
CA LEU A 12 -5.60 -2.37 5.23
C LEU A 12 -5.12 -2.54 3.80
N ILE A 13 -6.03 -3.00 2.95
CA ILE A 13 -5.78 -3.16 1.52
C ILE A 13 -6.71 -2.22 0.81
N VAL A 14 -6.15 -1.26 0.09
CA VAL A 14 -6.90 -0.59 -0.98
C VAL A 14 -6.77 -1.50 -2.19
N LEU A 15 -7.86 -2.20 -2.51
CA LEU A 15 -7.90 -3.10 -3.64
C LEU A 15 -8.37 -2.33 -4.87
N TYR A 16 -7.51 -2.31 -5.88
CA TYR A 16 -7.91 -2.00 -7.23
C TYR A 16 -8.03 -3.31 -8.00
N VAL A 17 -9.24 -3.82 -8.12
CA VAL A 17 -9.51 -4.87 -9.11
C VAL A 17 -9.42 -4.16 -10.45
N ALA A 18 -8.34 -4.37 -11.18
CA ALA A 18 -8.37 -4.05 -12.59
C ALA A 18 -9.55 -4.84 -13.13
N ALA A 19 -10.46 -4.22 -13.89
CA ALA A 19 -11.57 -4.92 -14.56
C ALA A 19 -11.10 -6.03 -15.54
N SER A 20 -9.82 -6.41 -15.49
CA SER A 20 -9.22 -7.55 -16.15
C SER A 20 -9.28 -8.81 -15.28
N GLY A 21 -10.17 -9.71 -15.66
CA GLY A 21 -9.65 -11.02 -16.06
C GLY A 21 -9.74 -12.14 -15.04
N LEU A 22 -10.97 -12.55 -14.71
CA LEU A 22 -11.31 -13.98 -14.71
C LEU A 22 -12.73 -14.10 -15.20
N TYR A 23 -12.91 -14.36 -16.50
CA TYR A 23 -14.03 -15.10 -17.11
C TYR A 23 -14.24 -14.83 -18.60
N ALA A 24 -13.18 -14.66 -19.39
CA ALA A 24 -13.31 -14.86 -20.83
C ALA A 24 -12.33 -15.93 -21.23
N GLY A 25 -12.78 -17.18 -21.36
CA GLY A 25 -11.96 -18.21 -21.96
C GLY A 25 -11.49 -17.71 -23.33
N ASN A 26 -10.20 -17.42 -23.50
CA ASN A 26 -9.48 -17.00 -24.71
C ASN A 26 -10.06 -15.90 -25.63
N ALA A 27 -11.32 -15.46 -25.46
CA ALA A 27 -12.06 -14.67 -26.44
C ALA A 27 -11.88 -13.16 -26.28
N ILE A 28 -11.88 -12.67 -25.04
CA ILE A 28 -11.63 -11.27 -24.71
C ILE A 28 -10.15 -11.14 -24.36
N LYS A 29 -9.44 -10.33 -25.14
CA LYS A 29 -7.99 -10.15 -25.02
C LYS A 29 -7.70 -8.69 -24.68
N PRO A 30 -6.71 -8.42 -23.81
CA PRO A 30 -6.28 -7.06 -23.54
C PRO A 30 -5.77 -6.43 -24.85
N LEU A 31 -6.17 -5.19 -25.10
CA LEU A 31 -5.61 -4.40 -26.19
C LEU A 31 -4.13 -4.10 -25.90
N PRO A 32 -3.21 -4.17 -26.88
CA PRO A 32 -1.81 -3.81 -26.66
C PRO A 32 -1.65 -2.38 -26.13
N LEU A 33 -0.67 -2.16 -25.24
CA LEU A 33 -0.45 -0.84 -24.59
C LEU A 33 -0.31 0.32 -25.58
N TYR A 34 0.27 0.09 -26.76
CA TYR A 34 0.40 1.12 -27.80
C TYR A 34 -0.97 1.53 -28.35
N ASP A 35 -1.86 0.56 -28.55
CA ASP A 35 -3.18 0.76 -29.13
C ASP A 35 -4.16 1.41 -28.14
N ARG A 36 -3.99 1.16 -26.83
CA ARG A 36 -4.75 1.82 -25.74
C ARG A 36 -4.46 3.31 -25.60
N GLN A 37 -3.30 3.77 -26.05
CA GLN A 37 -2.88 5.16 -25.92
C GLN A 37 -3.40 6.05 -27.06
N ILE A 38 -4.10 5.49 -28.04
CA ILE A 38 -4.64 6.25 -29.17
C ILE A 38 -5.96 6.90 -28.72
N PRO A 39 -6.05 8.23 -28.63
CA PRO A 39 -7.27 8.90 -28.18
C PRO A 39 -8.41 8.68 -29.19
N LEU A 40 -9.60 8.37 -28.69
CA LEU A 40 -10.78 8.26 -29.55
C LEU A 40 -11.18 9.64 -30.09
N GLU A 41 -11.40 9.71 -31.40
CA GLU A 41 -11.92 10.93 -32.02
C GLU A 41 -13.34 11.25 -31.52
N THR A 42 -13.47 12.39 -30.83
CA THR A 42 -14.79 12.94 -30.48
C THR A 42 -15.56 13.24 -31.76
N PRO A 43 -16.83 12.80 -31.86
CA PRO A 43 -17.60 13.02 -33.08
C PRO A 43 -17.80 14.51 -33.34
N GLU A 44 -17.60 14.95 -34.58
CA GLU A 44 -17.86 16.35 -34.94
C GLU A 44 -19.32 16.73 -34.61
N ARG A 45 -19.50 17.84 -33.88
CA ARG A 45 -20.81 18.41 -33.60
C ARG A 45 -21.40 18.94 -34.90
N GLY A 46 -22.21 18.12 -35.57
CA GLY A 46 -22.90 18.51 -36.80
C GLY A 46 -23.75 19.78 -36.61
N LEU A 47 -23.96 20.53 -37.69
CA LEU A 47 -24.75 21.78 -37.73
C LEU A 47 -26.24 21.62 -37.40
N ASP A 48 -26.70 20.40 -37.12
CA ASP A 48 -28.09 20.08 -36.80
C ASP A 48 -28.26 20.00 -35.29
N GLU A 49 -28.74 21.08 -34.68
CA GLU A 49 -28.96 21.19 -33.23
C GLU A 49 -29.97 20.18 -32.68
N SER A 50 -30.77 19.54 -33.56
CA SER A 50 -31.73 18.51 -33.16
C SER A 50 -31.12 17.13 -32.98
N CYS A 51 -29.86 16.95 -33.40
CA CYS A 51 -29.18 15.66 -33.39
C CYS A 51 -27.99 15.64 -32.44
N TYR A 52 -27.74 14.48 -31.85
CA TYR A 52 -26.64 14.26 -30.92
C TYR A 52 -26.07 12.85 -31.06
N TRP A 53 -24.82 12.69 -30.64
CA TRP A 53 -24.19 11.38 -30.51
C TRP A 53 -24.40 10.86 -29.09
N LEU A 54 -24.74 9.58 -28.99
CA LEU A 54 -24.94 8.85 -27.76
C LEU A 54 -24.05 7.62 -27.77
N GLY A 55 -23.20 7.51 -26.74
CA GLY A 55 -22.34 6.37 -26.47
C GLY A 55 -22.32 6.10 -24.97
N TYR A 56 -22.07 4.85 -24.60
CA TYR A 56 -22.02 4.40 -23.21
C TYR A 56 -20.74 3.60 -22.97
N HIS A 57 -19.60 4.13 -23.38
CA HIS A 57 -18.32 3.43 -23.29
C HIS A 57 -17.20 4.38 -22.88
N GLY A 58 -16.16 3.82 -22.25
CA GLY A 58 -14.88 4.47 -21.99
C GLY A 58 -13.92 4.44 -23.19
N ASP A 59 -12.63 4.54 -22.89
CA ASP A 59 -11.55 4.32 -23.85
C ASP A 59 -11.38 2.81 -24.14
N PRO A 60 -10.80 2.42 -25.28
CA PRO A 60 -10.68 1.02 -25.65
C PRO A 60 -9.57 0.31 -24.85
N ASP A 61 -9.92 -0.73 -24.11
CA ASP A 61 -9.01 -1.51 -23.25
C ASP A 61 -8.90 -2.97 -23.63
N TYR A 62 -9.93 -3.53 -24.26
CA TYR A 62 -9.97 -4.92 -24.70
C TYR A 62 -10.48 -5.04 -26.12
N PHE A 63 -10.27 -6.21 -26.72
CA PHE A 63 -10.94 -6.63 -27.93
C PHE A 63 -11.49 -8.04 -27.78
N ILE A 64 -12.56 -8.34 -28.50
CA ILE A 64 -13.15 -9.67 -28.60
C ILE A 64 -13.16 -10.15 -30.04
N SER A 65 -12.65 -11.37 -30.27
CA SER A 65 -12.78 -12.07 -31.55
C SER A 65 -13.88 -13.12 -31.45
N PHE A 66 -14.86 -13.09 -32.35
CA PHE A 66 -15.98 -14.06 -32.34
C PHE A 66 -15.53 -15.50 -32.67
N SER A 67 -14.39 -15.67 -33.34
CA SER A 67 -13.77 -16.95 -33.66
C SER A 67 -13.16 -17.63 -32.44
N ASP A 68 -12.75 -16.82 -31.45
CA ASP A 68 -12.25 -17.29 -30.15
C ASP A 68 -13.37 -17.39 -29.10
N ALA A 69 -14.60 -16.96 -29.43
CA ALA A 69 -15.72 -17.01 -28.51
C ALA A 69 -16.13 -18.47 -28.20
N PRO A 70 -16.60 -18.77 -26.97
CA PRO A 70 -17.11 -20.11 -26.63
C PRO A 70 -18.19 -20.59 -27.62
N GLU A 71 -18.25 -21.92 -27.84
CA GLU A 71 -19.29 -22.52 -28.68
C GLU A 71 -20.68 -22.00 -28.30
N GLY A 72 -21.44 -21.53 -29.29
CA GLY A 72 -22.82 -21.06 -29.10
C GLY A 72 -23.01 -19.54 -29.11
N VAL A 73 -21.94 -18.73 -29.06
CA VAL A 73 -22.01 -17.27 -29.23
C VAL A 73 -22.23 -16.92 -30.70
N ALA A 74 -23.39 -16.35 -31.05
CA ALA A 74 -23.75 -16.03 -32.43
C ALA A 74 -23.72 -14.51 -32.74
N GLY A 75 -23.43 -13.68 -31.74
CA GLY A 75 -23.49 -12.23 -31.87
C GLY A 75 -23.58 -11.52 -30.53
N CYS A 76 -23.21 -10.24 -30.50
CA CYS A 76 -23.32 -9.42 -29.30
C CYS A 76 -23.93 -8.06 -29.60
N SER A 77 -24.47 -7.40 -28.58
CA SER A 77 -25.34 -6.24 -28.70
C SER A 77 -25.13 -5.24 -27.57
N MET A 78 -25.32 -3.96 -27.90
CA MET A 78 -25.25 -2.84 -26.98
C MET A 78 -26.61 -2.14 -26.87
N ARG A 79 -27.07 -1.90 -25.65
CA ARG A 79 -28.34 -1.24 -25.33
C ARG A 79 -28.21 0.28 -25.24
N PHE A 80 -29.08 0.99 -25.95
CA PHE A 80 -29.18 2.45 -25.96
C PHE A 80 -30.51 2.91 -25.37
N SER A 81 -30.48 3.94 -24.52
CA SER A 81 -31.66 4.47 -23.85
C SER A 81 -32.01 5.86 -24.37
N VAL A 82 -33.28 6.07 -24.75
CA VAL A 82 -33.81 7.33 -25.29
C VAL A 82 -34.99 7.83 -24.46
N ASN A 83 -35.29 9.13 -24.52
CA ASN A 83 -36.29 9.78 -23.65
C ASN A 83 -37.51 10.33 -24.42
N GLY A 84 -37.84 9.74 -25.56
CA GLY A 84 -38.94 10.18 -26.41
C GLY A 84 -38.67 9.79 -27.87
N PRO A 85 -39.57 10.11 -28.81
CA PRO A 85 -39.40 9.72 -30.20
C PRO A 85 -38.12 10.33 -30.76
N GLU A 86 -37.12 9.47 -30.95
CA GLU A 86 -35.81 9.81 -31.43
C GLU A 86 -35.49 8.94 -32.64
N SER A 87 -35.15 9.58 -33.74
CA SER A 87 -34.84 8.92 -35.01
C SER A 87 -33.38 8.51 -35.05
N LEU A 88 -33.11 7.22 -35.25
CA LEU A 88 -31.75 6.72 -35.45
C LEU A 88 -31.27 7.05 -36.86
N MET A 89 -30.19 7.83 -36.95
CA MET A 89 -29.61 8.26 -38.22
C MET A 89 -28.40 7.44 -38.62
N THR A 90 -27.49 7.18 -37.68
CA THR A 90 -26.20 6.55 -37.98
C THR A 90 -25.72 5.81 -36.74
N ALA A 91 -25.05 4.67 -36.93
CA ALA A 91 -24.22 4.08 -35.88
C ALA A 91 -22.76 4.09 -36.34
N ARG A 92 -21.82 4.24 -35.41
CA ARG A 92 -20.40 4.06 -35.65
C ARG A 92 -19.78 3.14 -34.62
N PHE A 93 -18.78 2.39 -35.03
CA PHE A 93 -18.08 1.42 -34.18
C PHE A 93 -16.65 1.19 -34.68
N LEU A 94 -15.83 0.53 -33.87
CA LEU A 94 -14.43 0.25 -34.17
C LEU A 94 -14.19 -1.25 -34.35
N ILE A 95 -13.50 -1.61 -35.42
CA ILE A 95 -13.08 -2.97 -35.73
C ILE A 95 -11.56 -3.02 -35.57
N TYR A 96 -11.08 -3.96 -34.75
CA TYR A 96 -9.66 -4.10 -34.44
C TYR A 96 -9.00 -5.10 -35.38
N ASP A 97 -7.80 -4.76 -35.85
CA ASP A 97 -6.91 -5.68 -36.57
C ASP A 97 -5.85 -6.20 -35.58
N PRO A 98 -5.98 -7.44 -35.07
CA PRO A 98 -5.01 -8.02 -34.16
C PRO A 98 -3.70 -8.44 -34.84
N GLY A 99 -3.56 -8.28 -36.17
CA GLY A 99 -2.35 -8.60 -36.92
C GLY A 99 -2.11 -10.11 -37.10
N ASP A 100 -3.13 -10.94 -36.87
CA ASP A 100 -3.11 -12.39 -37.06
C ASP A 100 -3.52 -12.83 -38.47
N GLY A 101 -3.97 -11.88 -39.31
CA GLY A 101 -4.39 -12.11 -40.68
C GLY A 101 -5.90 -12.28 -40.86
N THR A 102 -6.70 -12.15 -39.81
CA THR A 102 -8.17 -12.32 -39.84
C THR A 102 -8.94 -11.06 -40.25
N PHE A 103 -8.29 -9.89 -40.23
CA PHE A 103 -8.94 -8.62 -40.50
C PHE A 103 -9.29 -8.44 -41.98
N GLY A 104 -10.54 -8.08 -42.24
CA GLY A 104 -11.07 -7.75 -43.55
C GLY A 104 -11.60 -8.94 -44.35
N ASP A 105 -11.65 -10.14 -43.77
CA ASP A 105 -11.92 -11.38 -44.50
C ASP A 105 -13.39 -11.83 -44.45
N ASP A 106 -14.18 -11.31 -43.49
CA ASP A 106 -15.59 -11.69 -43.31
C ASP A 106 -16.57 -10.52 -43.38
N ASP A 107 -17.80 -10.79 -43.80
CA ASP A 107 -18.86 -9.78 -43.80
C ASP A 107 -19.23 -9.42 -42.35
N VAL A 108 -19.34 -8.12 -42.07
CA VAL A 108 -19.83 -7.60 -40.78
C VAL A 108 -21.30 -7.22 -40.92
N TYR A 109 -22.13 -7.78 -40.06
CA TYR A 109 -23.54 -7.43 -39.99
C TYR A 109 -23.86 -6.58 -38.78
N VAL A 110 -24.50 -5.43 -39.02
CA VAL A 110 -24.98 -4.52 -37.99
C VAL A 110 -26.51 -4.56 -37.98
N SER A 111 -27.08 -4.97 -36.86
CA SER A 111 -28.51 -5.21 -36.69
C SER A 111 -29.09 -4.29 -35.64
N VAL A 112 -30.32 -3.82 -35.85
CA VAL A 112 -31.05 -2.99 -34.88
C VAL A 112 -32.27 -3.75 -34.40
N TYR A 113 -32.46 -3.83 -33.09
CA TYR A 113 -33.60 -4.46 -32.44
C TYR A 113 -34.34 -3.45 -31.55
N ASP A 114 -35.64 -3.65 -31.36
CA ASP A 114 -36.33 -3.06 -30.20
C ASP A 114 -35.88 -3.77 -28.90
N ASP A 115 -36.09 -3.14 -27.74
CA ASP A 115 -35.95 -3.81 -26.45
C ASP A 115 -37.17 -4.71 -26.19
N ASN A 116 -36.96 -5.88 -25.61
CA ASN A 116 -38.01 -6.83 -25.28
C ASN A 116 -38.80 -6.48 -23.99
N GLY A 117 -38.49 -5.35 -23.35
CA GLY A 117 -39.10 -4.85 -22.12
C GLY A 117 -38.41 -5.34 -20.83
N ILE A 118 -37.32 -6.10 -20.95
CA ILE A 118 -36.49 -6.54 -19.82
C ILE A 118 -35.00 -6.26 -20.02
N GLY A 119 -34.64 -5.39 -20.98
CA GLY A 119 -33.26 -4.96 -21.19
C GLY A 119 -32.46 -5.79 -22.20
N PHE A 120 -33.13 -6.67 -22.97
CA PHE A 120 -32.48 -7.49 -24.00
C PHE A 120 -33.09 -7.25 -25.39
N PRO A 121 -32.35 -7.55 -26.47
CA PRO A 121 -32.89 -7.41 -27.83
C PRO A 121 -34.15 -8.27 -28.06
N GLY A 122 -35.17 -7.65 -28.64
CA GLY A 122 -36.44 -8.27 -28.99
C GLY A 122 -36.55 -8.62 -30.48
N THR A 123 -37.39 -7.89 -31.19
CA THR A 123 -37.68 -8.01 -32.63
C THR A 123 -36.59 -7.32 -33.45
N LEU A 124 -36.05 -8.05 -34.43
CA LEU A 124 -35.14 -7.47 -35.43
C LEU A 124 -35.89 -6.46 -36.32
N LEU A 125 -35.45 -5.22 -36.34
CA LEU A 125 -36.03 -4.13 -37.13
C LEU A 125 -35.32 -3.97 -38.48
N VAL A 126 -33.98 -3.95 -38.47
CA VAL A 126 -33.16 -3.86 -39.68
C VAL A 126 -31.83 -4.58 -39.49
N LYS A 127 -31.27 -5.11 -40.58
CA LYS A 127 -29.92 -5.68 -40.64
C LYS A 127 -29.20 -5.10 -41.86
N LYS A 128 -28.05 -4.46 -41.65
CA LYS A 128 -27.14 -3.97 -42.69
C LYS A 128 -25.95 -4.91 -42.81
N THR A 129 -25.40 -5.02 -44.02
CA THR A 129 -24.22 -5.84 -44.31
C THR A 129 -23.11 -4.92 -44.80
N LEU A 130 -21.97 -4.96 -44.14
CA LEU A 130 -20.72 -4.39 -44.59
C LEU A 130 -19.91 -5.53 -45.19
N ALA A 131 -19.60 -5.43 -46.48
CA ALA A 131 -18.84 -6.48 -47.15
C ALA A 131 -17.42 -6.58 -46.57
N ALA A 132 -16.86 -7.79 -46.55
CA ALA A 132 -15.46 -8.04 -46.21
C ALA A 132 -14.52 -7.00 -46.89
N GLY A 133 -13.66 -6.38 -46.08
CA GLY A 133 -12.69 -5.36 -46.52
C GLY A 133 -13.26 -3.99 -46.90
N SER A 134 -14.56 -3.74 -46.68
CA SER A 134 -15.19 -2.43 -46.96
C SER A 134 -15.14 -1.44 -45.79
N TYR A 135 -14.71 -1.89 -44.61
CA TYR A 135 -14.59 -1.11 -43.39
C TYR A 135 -13.11 -0.88 -43.03
N PRO A 136 -12.77 0.25 -42.39
CA PRO A 136 -11.41 0.53 -41.97
C PRO A 136 -11.07 -0.17 -40.63
N ALA A 137 -9.78 -0.41 -40.41
CA ALA A 137 -9.27 -0.86 -39.11
C ALA A 137 -9.20 0.31 -38.11
N TYR A 138 -9.30 -0.02 -36.83
CA TYR A 138 -8.94 0.85 -35.72
C TYR A 138 -7.56 1.50 -35.99
N PRO A 139 -7.41 2.84 -35.80
CA PRO A 139 -8.29 3.73 -35.04
C PRO A 139 -9.43 4.41 -35.81
N SER A 140 -9.68 4.03 -37.06
CA SER A 140 -10.73 4.69 -37.87
C SER A 140 -12.13 4.12 -37.57
N TRP A 141 -13.10 5.02 -37.38
CA TRP A 141 -14.50 4.65 -37.18
C TRP A 141 -15.14 4.07 -38.45
N THR A 142 -15.85 2.96 -38.29
CA THR A 142 -16.76 2.41 -39.31
C THR A 142 -18.13 3.02 -39.13
N LEU A 143 -18.74 3.57 -40.19
CA LEU A 143 -20.06 4.21 -40.13
C LEU A 143 -21.13 3.39 -40.86
N VAL A 144 -22.32 3.30 -40.29
CA VAL A 144 -23.49 2.65 -40.86
C VAL A 144 -24.67 3.62 -40.86
N ASP A 145 -25.16 3.93 -42.05
CA ASP A 145 -26.29 4.84 -42.26
C ASP A 145 -27.64 4.11 -42.11
N PHE A 146 -28.47 4.63 -41.22
CA PHE A 146 -29.84 4.19 -40.93
C PHE A 146 -30.90 5.25 -41.25
N SER A 147 -30.49 6.42 -41.77
CA SER A 147 -31.38 7.58 -41.98
C SER A 147 -32.56 7.33 -42.91
N SER A 148 -32.47 6.30 -43.77
CA SER A 148 -33.52 5.90 -44.71
C SER A 148 -34.44 4.79 -44.19
N ASP A 149 -34.13 4.19 -43.04
CA ASP A 149 -34.84 3.04 -42.49
C ASP A 149 -36.05 3.44 -41.60
N ASN A 150 -36.23 4.74 -41.32
CA ASN A 150 -37.34 5.30 -40.53
C ASN A 150 -37.47 4.67 -39.13
N LEU A 151 -36.33 4.45 -38.46
CA LEU A 151 -36.27 3.89 -37.12
C LEU A 151 -36.47 5.00 -36.08
N VAL A 152 -37.60 4.95 -35.37
CA VAL A 152 -37.95 5.92 -34.32
C VAL A 152 -38.19 5.16 -33.02
N PHE A 153 -37.41 5.49 -32.00
CA PHE A 153 -37.46 4.83 -30.69
C PHE A 153 -38.06 5.76 -29.66
N SER A 154 -38.89 5.22 -28.76
CA SER A 154 -39.43 5.97 -27.60
C SER A 154 -39.02 5.35 -26.27
N ASP A 155 -38.26 4.26 -26.33
CA ASP A 155 -37.75 3.47 -25.22
C ASP A 155 -36.44 2.81 -25.69
N ASP A 156 -35.82 2.00 -24.82
CA ASP A 156 -34.58 1.30 -25.09
C ASP A 156 -34.60 0.55 -26.45
N PHE A 157 -33.45 0.54 -27.12
CA PHE A 157 -33.21 -0.23 -28.33
C PHE A 157 -31.78 -0.76 -28.35
N HIS A 158 -31.49 -1.64 -29.31
CA HIS A 158 -30.24 -2.40 -29.33
C HIS A 158 -29.56 -2.33 -30.68
N ILE A 159 -28.24 -2.12 -30.67
CA ILE A 159 -27.37 -2.30 -31.84
C ILE A 159 -26.53 -3.55 -31.63
N ALA A 160 -26.70 -4.54 -32.50
CA ALA A 160 -25.98 -5.81 -32.46
C ALA A 160 -25.02 -5.98 -33.63
N PHE A 161 -23.92 -6.67 -33.35
CA PHE A 161 -22.84 -6.96 -34.27
C PHE A 161 -22.65 -8.48 -34.36
N THR A 162 -22.58 -8.98 -35.60
CA THR A 162 -22.28 -10.37 -35.91
C THR A 162 -21.41 -10.42 -37.15
N THR A 163 -20.49 -11.37 -37.26
CA THR A 163 -19.70 -11.59 -38.48
C THR A 163 -20.20 -12.85 -39.19
N ASP A 164 -19.96 -12.96 -40.49
CA ASP A 164 -20.02 -14.28 -41.12
C ASP A 164 -18.92 -15.17 -40.51
N THR A 165 -19.16 -16.48 -40.43
CA THR A 165 -18.19 -17.48 -39.93
C THR A 165 -17.82 -18.48 -41.02
N GLY A 166 -18.19 -18.19 -42.28
CA GLY A 166 -17.97 -19.06 -43.43
C GLY A 166 -16.49 -19.35 -43.73
N SER A 167 -15.55 -18.52 -43.25
CA SER A 167 -14.09 -18.65 -43.37
C SER A 167 -13.45 -19.44 -42.22
N GLY A 168 -14.09 -19.51 -41.05
CA GLY A 168 -13.50 -19.97 -39.78
C GLY A 168 -12.76 -18.87 -39.00
N GLU A 169 -12.77 -17.63 -39.50
CA GLU A 169 -12.19 -16.43 -38.88
C GLU A 169 -13.32 -15.43 -38.56
N SER A 170 -13.01 -14.36 -37.84
CA SER A 170 -14.00 -13.34 -37.48
C SER A 170 -13.36 -12.01 -37.17
N GLU A 171 -14.07 -10.93 -37.48
CA GLU A 171 -13.66 -9.58 -37.08
C GLU A 171 -13.66 -9.38 -35.56
N SER A 172 -12.66 -8.64 -35.10
CA SER A 172 -12.52 -8.29 -33.69
C SER A 172 -13.16 -6.93 -33.39
N LEU A 173 -13.90 -6.83 -32.30
CA LEU A 173 -14.52 -5.59 -31.85
C LEU A 173 -13.84 -5.07 -30.58
N LEU A 174 -13.78 -3.75 -30.44
CA LEU A 174 -13.24 -3.11 -29.24
C LEU A 174 -14.26 -3.01 -28.11
N LEU A 175 -13.75 -3.12 -26.90
CA LEU A 175 -14.45 -3.06 -25.62
C LEU A 175 -13.73 -2.08 -24.71
N ASP A 176 -14.48 -1.40 -23.85
CA ASP A 176 -13.92 -0.58 -22.76
C ASP A 176 -13.55 -1.42 -21.54
N ASP A 177 -13.25 -0.76 -20.43
CA ASP A 177 -12.89 -1.34 -19.14
C ASP A 177 -14.08 -1.61 -18.21
N GLY A 178 -15.31 -1.43 -18.67
CA GLY A 178 -16.52 -1.63 -17.89
C GLY A 178 -16.81 -0.55 -16.85
N HIS A 179 -16.05 0.55 -16.79
CA HIS A 179 -16.37 1.67 -15.89
C HIS A 179 -17.52 2.55 -16.39
N MET A 180 -17.85 2.48 -17.69
CA MET A 180 -18.92 3.25 -18.30
C MET A 180 -19.97 2.33 -18.92
N GLY A 181 -21.25 2.70 -18.76
CA GLY A 181 -22.34 2.00 -19.45
C GLY A 181 -22.78 0.67 -18.83
N ALA A 182 -22.77 0.57 -17.50
CA ALA A 182 -23.08 -0.68 -16.80
C ALA A 182 -24.37 -1.40 -17.24
N GLY A 183 -24.29 -2.71 -17.44
CA GLY A 183 -25.38 -3.62 -17.77
C GLY A 183 -26.02 -3.38 -19.14
N ARG A 184 -25.23 -2.90 -20.12
CA ARG A 184 -25.73 -2.55 -21.46
C ARG A 184 -25.28 -3.51 -22.56
N SER A 185 -24.18 -4.22 -22.36
CA SER A 185 -23.71 -5.23 -23.30
C SER A 185 -24.34 -6.60 -23.03
N CYS A 186 -24.66 -7.32 -24.10
CA CYS A 186 -25.18 -8.68 -24.04
C CYS A 186 -24.74 -9.50 -25.26
N CYS A 187 -24.76 -10.82 -25.15
CA CYS A 187 -24.47 -11.74 -26.25
C CYS A 187 -25.59 -12.76 -26.43
N PHE A 188 -25.77 -13.20 -27.67
CA PHE A 188 -26.69 -14.26 -28.03
C PHE A 188 -25.98 -15.61 -27.93
N VAL A 189 -26.36 -16.41 -26.95
CA VAL A 189 -25.77 -17.70 -26.60
C VAL A 189 -26.85 -18.77 -26.58
N ASP A 190 -26.64 -19.91 -27.24
CA ASP A 190 -27.51 -21.10 -27.17
C ASP A 190 -29.02 -20.81 -27.32
N ALA A 191 -29.36 -19.90 -28.23
CA ALA A 191 -30.71 -19.42 -28.53
C ALA A 191 -31.35 -18.41 -27.55
N GLY A 192 -30.56 -17.73 -26.71
CA GLY A 192 -31.03 -16.64 -25.84
C GLY A 192 -30.02 -15.51 -25.66
N TRP A 193 -30.50 -14.34 -25.25
CA TRP A 193 -29.64 -13.21 -24.87
C TRP A 193 -29.25 -13.33 -23.39
N THR A 194 -27.98 -13.09 -23.09
CA THR A 194 -27.41 -13.02 -21.74
C THR A 194 -26.53 -11.79 -21.62
N THR A 195 -26.46 -11.18 -20.43
CA THR A 195 -25.60 -10.01 -20.23
C THR A 195 -24.13 -10.39 -20.37
N PHE A 196 -23.29 -9.40 -20.68
CA PHE A 196 -21.84 -9.59 -20.70
C PHE A 196 -21.31 -9.98 -19.33
N GLU A 197 -21.85 -9.38 -18.27
CA GLU A 197 -21.54 -9.72 -16.88
C GLU A 197 -21.90 -11.18 -16.55
N ASP A 198 -23.11 -11.63 -16.89
CA ASP A 198 -23.56 -13.00 -16.61
C ASP A 198 -22.76 -14.06 -17.38
N PHE A 199 -22.28 -13.72 -18.59
CA PHE A 199 -21.63 -14.68 -19.48
C PHE A 199 -20.10 -14.66 -19.41
N PHE A 200 -19.49 -13.47 -19.37
CA PHE A 200 -18.05 -13.24 -19.31
C PHE A 200 -17.54 -12.80 -17.94
N GLY A 201 -18.42 -12.64 -16.94
CA GLY A 201 -18.05 -12.15 -15.61
C GLY A 201 -17.60 -10.69 -15.58
N LEU A 202 -17.70 -9.97 -16.71
CA LEU A 202 -17.23 -8.60 -16.89
C LEU A 202 -18.32 -7.77 -17.56
N ASP A 203 -18.56 -6.56 -17.05
CA ASP A 203 -19.55 -5.64 -17.60
C ASP A 203 -18.92 -4.67 -18.61
N LEU A 204 -18.29 -5.21 -19.66
CA LEU A 204 -17.60 -4.41 -20.67
C LEU A 204 -18.59 -3.84 -21.68
N SER A 205 -18.44 -2.58 -22.04
CA SER A 205 -19.22 -1.89 -23.07
C SER A 205 -18.51 -1.93 -24.42
N TYR A 206 -19.26 -2.22 -25.47
CA TYR A 206 -18.76 -2.08 -26.83
C TYR A 206 -18.50 -0.62 -27.18
N ILE A 207 -17.39 -0.36 -27.89
CA ILE A 207 -17.06 0.98 -28.39
C ILE A 207 -17.93 1.31 -29.61
N VAL A 208 -19.17 1.73 -29.33
CA VAL A 208 -20.22 2.00 -30.32
C VAL A 208 -20.96 3.27 -29.95
N ASP A 209 -21.09 4.17 -30.92
CA ASP A 209 -21.91 5.37 -30.80
C ASP A 209 -23.07 5.35 -31.79
N VAL A 210 -24.19 5.94 -31.41
CA VAL A 210 -25.32 6.20 -32.29
C VAL A 210 -25.59 7.69 -32.41
N ARG A 211 -25.93 8.13 -33.62
CA ARG A 211 -26.42 9.48 -33.89
C ARG A 211 -27.94 9.46 -33.94
N LEU A 212 -28.55 10.14 -32.99
CA LEU A 212 -30.00 10.24 -32.82
C LEU A 212 -30.45 11.68 -33.10
N CYS A 213 -31.64 11.85 -33.65
CA CYS A 213 -32.26 13.16 -33.84
C CYS A 213 -33.64 13.22 -33.18
N LYS A 214 -33.91 14.30 -32.46
CA LYS A 214 -35.22 14.58 -31.86
C LYS A 214 -36.09 15.31 -32.86
N GLU A 215 -37.36 14.94 -32.96
CA GLU A 215 -38.34 15.82 -33.60
C GLU A 215 -38.48 17.09 -32.76
N VAL A 216 -37.92 18.21 -33.23
CA VAL A 216 -38.17 19.51 -32.63
C VAL A 216 -39.61 19.89 -32.95
N PRO A 217 -40.51 20.09 -31.96
CA PRO A 217 -41.84 20.58 -32.26
C PRO A 217 -41.71 21.96 -32.90
N SER A 218 -42.24 22.11 -34.12
CA SER A 218 -42.30 23.41 -34.79
C SER A 218 -43.16 24.34 -33.92
N TYR A 219 -42.55 25.28 -33.20
CA TYR A 219 -43.32 26.33 -32.54
C TYR A 219 -42.62 27.69 -32.60
N ASP A 220 -43.47 28.67 -32.92
CA ASP A 220 -43.19 30.05 -33.28
C ASP A 220 -42.43 30.87 -32.24
N TYR A 221 -41.36 31.50 -32.72
CA TYR A 221 -40.97 32.91 -32.55
C TYR A 221 -41.59 33.73 -31.36
N TYR A 222 -40.76 33.91 -30.32
CA TYR A 222 -40.54 35.10 -29.43
C TYR A 222 -41.30 35.20 -28.10
N ASP A 223 -40.54 35.13 -26.99
CA ASP A 223 -40.29 36.30 -26.13
C ASP A 223 -38.94 36.17 -25.38
N THR A 224 -38.21 37.27 -25.35
CA THR A 224 -36.77 37.44 -25.13
C THR A 224 -36.44 37.82 -23.70
N THR A 225 -36.17 36.85 -22.82
CA THR A 225 -35.52 37.12 -21.51
C THR A 225 -34.29 36.28 -21.19
N TRP A 226 -33.78 35.48 -22.13
CA TRP A 226 -32.44 34.88 -22.02
C TRP A 226 -31.80 34.84 -23.40
N VAL A 227 -30.96 35.84 -23.71
CA VAL A 227 -30.22 35.90 -24.97
C VAL A 227 -28.75 36.21 -24.67
N GLU A 228 -27.96 35.14 -24.83
CA GLU A 228 -26.61 35.05 -25.42
C GLU A 228 -25.43 35.65 -24.62
N SER A 229 -24.27 35.01 -24.55
CA SER A 229 -23.58 34.37 -25.69
C SER A 229 -22.60 33.26 -25.32
N PHE A 230 -22.72 32.17 -26.07
CA PHE A 230 -21.68 31.20 -26.45
C PHE A 230 -20.45 31.88 -27.10
N PHE A 231 -19.24 31.43 -26.79
CA PHE A 231 -18.22 30.92 -27.73
C PHE A 231 -16.94 30.46 -26.98
N ASP A 232 -16.73 29.14 -27.02
CA ASP A 232 -15.49 28.39 -27.30
C ASP A 232 -14.24 28.32 -26.38
N VAL A 233 -13.88 27.03 -26.14
CA VAL A 233 -12.54 26.40 -26.06
C VAL A 233 -11.89 26.18 -24.67
N VAL A 234 -11.97 24.89 -24.25
CA VAL A 234 -10.96 24.03 -23.58
C VAL A 234 -10.57 24.39 -22.14
N TYR A 235 -11.03 23.60 -21.15
CA TYR A 235 -10.39 22.37 -20.65
C TYR A 235 -11.51 21.46 -20.10
N GLY A 236 -11.41 20.14 -20.30
CA GLY A 236 -12.40 19.15 -19.87
C GLY A 236 -12.60 19.11 -18.34
N PRO A 237 -13.40 18.18 -17.80
CA PRO A 237 -13.08 17.72 -16.46
C PRO A 237 -11.60 17.34 -16.48
N VAL A 238 -10.83 17.98 -15.61
CA VAL A 238 -9.50 17.52 -15.24
C VAL A 238 -9.60 16.00 -15.11
N PRO A 239 -8.66 15.21 -15.69
CA PRO A 239 -8.68 13.77 -15.49
C PRO A 239 -8.85 13.54 -13.99
N PRO A 240 -9.74 12.64 -13.53
CA PRO A 240 -9.59 12.20 -12.17
C PRO A 240 -8.16 11.68 -12.05
N ASP A 241 -7.44 12.34 -11.16
CA ASP A 241 -6.26 11.85 -10.48
C ASP A 241 -6.38 10.30 -10.32
N PRO A 242 -5.29 9.52 -10.37
CA PRO A 242 -5.26 8.11 -9.92
C PRO A 242 -5.87 7.83 -8.52
N GLU A 243 -6.51 8.81 -7.87
CA GLU A 243 -7.35 8.73 -6.67
C GLU A 243 -8.88 8.57 -6.90
N GLN A 244 -9.41 8.27 -8.11
CA GLN A 244 -10.87 8.05 -8.29
C GLN A 244 -11.32 6.73 -8.95
N LEU A 245 -10.62 5.63 -8.69
CA LEU A 245 -11.24 4.30 -8.81
C LEU A 245 -12.07 4.08 -7.53
N PRO A 246 -13.17 3.30 -7.52
CA PRO A 246 -13.84 3.00 -6.25
C PRO A 246 -12.90 2.15 -5.41
N ASP A 247 -12.17 2.79 -4.51
CA ASP A 247 -11.36 2.13 -3.51
C ASP A 247 -12.23 1.16 -2.72
N GLU A 248 -12.00 -0.14 -2.89
CA GLU A 248 -12.49 -1.09 -1.91
C GLU A 248 -11.44 -1.26 -0.84
N THR A 249 -11.65 -0.56 0.27
CA THR A 249 -10.84 -0.71 1.47
C THR A 249 -11.26 -1.96 2.22
N ILE A 250 -10.39 -2.98 2.20
CA ILE A 250 -10.58 -4.22 2.94
C ILE A 250 -9.77 -4.11 4.24
N HIS A 251 -10.47 -4.26 5.37
CA HIS A 251 -9.86 -4.34 6.69
C HIS A 251 -9.68 -5.81 7.07
N LEU A 252 -8.44 -6.25 7.25
CA LEU A 252 -8.10 -7.59 7.69
C LEU A 252 -7.43 -7.54 9.07
N ASN A 253 -7.87 -8.40 9.97
CA ASN A 253 -7.37 -8.49 11.34
C ASN A 253 -6.92 -9.92 11.65
N GLY A 254 -5.91 -10.05 12.51
CA GLY A 254 -5.31 -11.35 12.84
C GLY A 254 -3.87 -11.19 13.29
N THR A 255 -3.06 -12.24 13.12
CA THR A 255 -1.76 -12.36 13.78
C THR A 255 -0.60 -12.45 12.80
N PHE A 256 0.54 -11.88 13.18
CA PHE A 256 1.86 -12.02 12.54
C PHE A 256 2.84 -12.59 13.54
N VAL A 257 3.82 -13.38 13.08
CA VAL A 257 4.97 -13.79 13.89
C VAL A 257 6.21 -13.08 13.37
N LEU A 258 6.67 -12.07 14.10
CA LEU A 258 7.87 -11.31 13.76
C LEU A 258 9.07 -11.90 14.51
N GLY A 259 10.11 -12.27 13.76
CA GLY A 259 11.40 -12.69 14.29
C GLY A 259 12.50 -11.68 14.00
N TRP A 260 13.43 -11.49 14.92
CA TRP A 260 14.59 -10.62 14.72
C TRP A 260 15.86 -11.19 15.36
N ASN A 261 17.00 -10.75 14.83
CA ASN A 261 18.32 -11.06 15.37
C ASN A 261 18.81 -9.94 16.29
N ASP A 262 19.89 -10.21 17.00
CA ASP A 262 20.61 -9.17 17.75
C ASP A 262 21.10 -8.08 16.78
N SER A 263 21.17 -6.83 17.25
CA SER A 263 21.71 -5.71 16.49
C SER A 263 23.19 -5.92 16.17
N TYR A 264 23.63 -5.39 15.03
CA TYR A 264 25.04 -5.40 14.65
C TYR A 264 25.42 -4.10 13.93
N GLU A 265 26.66 -3.66 14.08
CA GLU A 265 27.17 -2.49 13.37
C GLU A 265 27.55 -2.84 11.92
N ASN A 266 27.06 -2.06 10.96
CA ASN A 266 27.46 -2.16 9.57
C ASN A 266 28.85 -1.53 9.38
N GLY A 267 29.85 -2.35 9.08
CA GLY A 267 31.25 -1.92 8.96
C GLY A 267 31.57 -0.93 7.82
N GLU A 268 30.63 -0.64 6.91
CA GLU A 268 30.78 0.41 5.89
C GLU A 268 30.17 1.75 6.31
N THR A 269 29.06 1.72 7.07
CA THR A 269 28.28 2.93 7.40
C THR A 269 28.38 3.35 8.88
N GLY A 270 28.80 2.45 9.77
CA GLY A 270 28.78 2.64 11.23
C GLY A 270 27.38 2.62 11.85
N LEU A 271 26.35 2.37 11.05
CA LEU A 271 24.96 2.31 11.52
C LEU A 271 24.66 0.95 12.13
N MET A 272 23.81 0.93 13.15
CA MET A 272 23.32 -0.31 13.75
C MET A 272 22.22 -0.89 12.87
N GLU A 273 22.26 -2.20 12.64
CA GLU A 273 21.32 -2.93 11.81
C GLU A 273 20.70 -4.09 12.57
N ILE A 274 19.37 -4.22 12.47
CA ILE A 274 18.60 -5.34 13.03
C ILE A 274 17.91 -6.04 11.86
N ARG A 275 18.41 -7.25 11.53
CA ARG A 275 17.75 -8.12 10.55
C ARG A 275 16.52 -8.76 11.16
N ASN A 276 15.42 -8.71 10.43
CA ASN A 276 14.14 -9.22 10.88
C ASN A 276 13.38 -9.95 9.77
N GLU A 277 12.33 -10.67 10.17
CA GLU A 277 11.54 -11.51 9.29
C GLU A 277 10.13 -11.69 9.85
N ILE A 278 9.12 -11.41 9.03
CA ILE A 278 7.76 -11.90 9.30
C ILE A 278 7.75 -13.37 8.91
N SER A 279 7.70 -14.29 9.86
CA SER A 279 7.83 -15.73 9.63
C SER A 279 6.49 -16.44 9.39
N ASP A 280 5.40 -15.90 9.93
CA ASP A 280 4.03 -16.39 9.74
C ASP A 280 3.04 -15.22 9.75
N MET A 281 1.92 -15.37 9.04
CA MET A 281 0.84 -14.39 9.04
C MET A 281 -0.51 -15.09 8.78
N TYR A 282 -1.53 -14.68 9.53
CA TYR A 282 -2.88 -15.17 9.36
C TYR A 282 -3.88 -14.08 9.70
N LEU A 283 -4.51 -13.53 8.67
CA LEU A 283 -5.40 -12.38 8.73
C LEU A 283 -6.74 -12.73 8.09
N THR A 284 -7.83 -12.21 8.64
CA THR A 284 -9.18 -12.42 8.10
C THR A 284 -9.99 -11.15 8.15
N GLY A 285 -10.93 -11.03 7.23
CA GLY A 285 -11.89 -9.94 7.18
C GLY A 285 -12.96 -10.21 6.14
N SER A 286 -13.55 -9.14 5.61
CA SER A 286 -14.54 -9.23 4.56
C SER A 286 -14.39 -8.07 3.58
N SER A 287 -14.35 -8.42 2.31
CA SER A 287 -14.51 -7.54 1.18
C SER A 287 -16.01 -7.30 0.93
N PRO A 288 -16.47 -6.03 0.90
CA PRO A 288 -17.79 -5.66 0.39
C PRO A 288 -18.21 -6.35 -0.92
N SER A 289 -17.30 -6.56 -1.88
CA SER A 289 -17.61 -7.14 -3.19
C SER A 289 -17.39 -8.65 -3.29
N MET A 290 -16.37 -9.20 -2.61
CA MET A 290 -15.96 -10.61 -2.74
C MET A 290 -16.27 -11.48 -1.51
N GLY A 291 -16.90 -10.91 -0.48
CA GLY A 291 -17.29 -11.65 0.72
C GLY A 291 -16.12 -11.90 1.67
N LYS A 292 -16.06 -13.05 2.33
CA LYS A 292 -14.98 -13.34 3.27
C LYS A 292 -13.63 -13.26 2.58
N THR A 293 -12.66 -12.71 3.30
CA THR A 293 -11.29 -12.56 2.83
C THR A 293 -10.33 -13.14 3.86
N ARG A 294 -9.32 -13.85 3.40
CA ARG A 294 -8.24 -14.41 4.21
C ARG A 294 -6.90 -14.03 3.60
N LEU A 295 -5.96 -13.55 4.40
CA LEU A 295 -4.58 -13.31 3.98
C LEU A 295 -3.64 -14.18 4.81
N THR A 296 -2.74 -14.90 4.13
CA THR A 296 -1.77 -15.82 4.75
C THR A 296 -0.39 -15.67 4.13
N ARG A 297 0.64 -16.20 4.79
CA ARG A 297 2.00 -16.26 4.24
C ARG A 297 2.16 -17.60 3.54
N PRO A 298 2.45 -17.63 2.23
CA PRO A 298 2.66 -18.90 1.55
C PRO A 298 3.96 -19.55 2.00
N PRO A 299 3.94 -20.85 2.38
CA PRO A 299 5.15 -21.55 2.82
C PRO A 299 6.14 -21.82 1.67
N ASP A 300 5.72 -21.65 0.42
CA ASP A 300 6.49 -21.86 -0.81
C ASP A 300 7.14 -20.59 -1.37
N LEU A 301 6.91 -19.42 -0.75
CA LEU A 301 7.54 -18.15 -1.12
C LEU A 301 8.79 -17.85 -0.27
N PRO A 302 9.67 -16.93 -0.73
CA PRO A 302 10.81 -16.49 0.06
C PRO A 302 10.39 -15.90 1.42
N ALA A 303 11.36 -15.83 2.32
CA ALA A 303 11.18 -15.16 3.60
C ALA A 303 10.85 -13.68 3.39
N SER A 304 9.79 -13.22 4.05
CA SER A 304 9.40 -11.82 4.19
C SER A 304 10.38 -11.12 5.13
N THR A 305 11.59 -10.87 4.62
CA THR A 305 12.69 -10.27 5.37
C THR A 305 12.53 -8.77 5.49
N GLY A 306 13.10 -8.21 6.53
CA GLY A 306 13.25 -6.77 6.68
C GLY A 306 14.56 -6.41 7.36
N LEU A 307 14.81 -5.11 7.40
CA LEU A 307 15.97 -4.51 8.03
C LEU A 307 15.51 -3.24 8.74
N ALA A 308 15.89 -3.10 10.00
CA ALA A 308 15.87 -1.81 10.69
C ALA A 308 17.29 -1.28 10.74
N THR A 309 17.51 -0.07 10.24
CA THR A 309 18.80 0.63 10.23
C THR A 309 18.70 1.87 11.09
N SER A 310 19.59 2.01 12.06
CA SER A 310 19.58 3.17 12.95
C SER A 310 19.78 4.47 12.17
N VAL A 311 19.14 5.54 12.65
CA VAL A 311 19.33 6.89 12.11
C VAL A 311 20.71 7.44 12.50
N ASN A 312 21.22 7.05 13.67
CA ASN A 312 22.51 7.48 14.19
C ASN A 312 23.46 6.30 14.39
N PRO A 313 24.77 6.45 14.12
CA PRO A 313 25.77 5.44 14.44
C PRO A 313 25.80 5.08 15.93
N GLY A 314 26.13 3.82 16.26
CA GLY A 314 26.36 3.35 17.63
C GLY A 314 25.13 3.23 18.54
N ILE A 315 23.93 3.61 18.07
CA ILE A 315 22.68 3.50 18.83
C ILE A 315 21.66 2.75 17.98
N ASP A 316 20.96 1.77 18.55
CA ASP A 316 20.01 0.92 17.82
C ASP A 316 18.77 1.67 17.32
N PHE A 317 18.30 2.67 18.06
CA PHE A 317 17.09 3.44 17.76
C PHE A 317 17.30 4.96 17.93
N PRO A 318 16.50 5.81 17.26
CA PRO A 318 15.46 5.49 16.29
C PRO A 318 16.03 4.83 15.02
N ALA A 319 15.26 3.95 14.38
CA ALA A 319 15.68 3.21 13.19
C ALA A 319 14.65 3.32 12.05
N GLU A 320 15.13 3.52 10.82
CA GLU A 320 14.29 3.34 9.63
C GLU A 320 14.11 1.84 9.39
N SER A 321 12.86 1.39 9.23
CA SER A 321 12.55 -0.03 9.09
C SER A 321 11.75 -0.28 7.83
N PHE A 322 12.08 -1.37 7.14
CA PHE A 322 11.27 -1.85 6.02
C PHE A 322 11.12 -3.38 6.04
N PHE A 323 10.10 -3.87 5.34
CA PHE A 323 9.89 -5.29 5.08
C PHE A 323 9.59 -5.53 3.60
N ASP A 324 10.22 -6.55 3.04
CA ASP A 324 9.80 -7.20 1.80
C ASP A 324 8.70 -8.21 2.18
N ILE A 325 7.41 -7.93 1.92
CA ILE A 325 6.33 -8.85 2.38
C ILE A 325 5.80 -9.75 1.28
N TYR A 326 5.95 -11.06 1.46
CA TYR A 326 5.24 -12.07 0.70
C TYR A 326 3.96 -12.50 1.42
N TYR A 327 2.82 -12.41 0.72
CA TYR A 327 1.51 -12.83 1.22
C TYR A 327 0.62 -13.36 0.10
N GLU A 328 -0.42 -14.09 0.50
CA GLU A 328 -1.46 -14.64 -0.35
C GLU A 328 -2.83 -14.27 0.20
N ILE A 329 -3.70 -13.74 -0.66
CA ILE A 329 -5.08 -13.39 -0.33
C ILE A 329 -6.03 -14.40 -0.99
N GLU A 330 -7.01 -14.86 -0.23
CA GLU A 330 -8.06 -15.78 -0.65
C GLU A 330 -9.44 -15.18 -0.37
N PHE A 331 -10.40 -15.47 -1.25
CA PHE A 331 -11.81 -15.08 -1.13
C PHE A 331 -12.70 -16.32 -1.10
N PRO A 332 -12.92 -16.97 0.07
CA PRO A 332 -13.52 -18.31 0.13
C PRO A 332 -14.99 -18.40 -0.31
N ASP A 333 -15.71 -17.29 -0.32
CA ASP A 333 -17.10 -17.24 -0.77
C ASP A 333 -17.20 -17.15 -2.32
N VAL A 334 -16.07 -16.94 -3.00
CA VAL A 334 -15.94 -17.01 -4.46
C VAL A 334 -15.65 -18.48 -4.87
N PRO A 335 -16.41 -19.07 -5.82
CA PRO A 335 -16.24 -20.48 -6.18
C PRO A 335 -14.81 -20.81 -6.62
N GLN A 336 -14.20 -21.86 -6.04
CA GLN A 336 -12.78 -22.24 -6.21
C GLN A 336 -12.29 -22.62 -7.63
N VAL A 337 -13.17 -22.54 -8.64
CA VAL A 337 -12.77 -22.64 -10.06
C VAL A 337 -12.27 -21.28 -10.58
N ILE A 338 -12.45 -20.22 -9.77
CA ILE A 338 -12.30 -18.79 -10.08
C ILE A 338 -11.29 -18.23 -9.09
N ILE A 339 -10.01 -18.43 -9.37
CA ILE A 339 -8.91 -17.94 -8.55
C ILE A 339 -8.52 -18.82 -7.35
N PRO A 340 -7.56 -19.72 -7.53
CA PRO A 340 -6.77 -20.22 -6.42
C PRO A 340 -5.70 -19.16 -6.07
N CYS A 341 -5.72 -18.64 -4.85
CA CYS A 341 -4.52 -18.11 -4.19
C CYS A 341 -3.89 -16.84 -4.84
N LEU A 342 -4.30 -15.66 -4.38
CA LEU A 342 -3.79 -14.32 -4.69
C LEU A 342 -2.39 -13.96 -4.18
N GLY A 343 -1.28 -14.25 -4.88
CA GLY A 343 0.06 -13.99 -4.34
C GLY A 343 0.74 -12.72 -4.86
N SER A 344 1.26 -11.85 -3.98
CA SER A 344 2.28 -10.88 -4.38
C SER A 344 3.63 -11.58 -4.52
N ARG A 345 4.14 -11.78 -5.74
CA ARG A 345 5.51 -12.30 -5.98
C ARG A 345 6.55 -11.21 -6.21
N SER A 346 6.13 -9.96 -6.41
CA SER A 346 6.96 -8.77 -6.27
C SER A 346 6.95 -8.39 -4.80
N ALA A 347 8.07 -8.44 -4.09
CA ALA A 347 8.12 -7.98 -2.71
C ALA A 347 7.67 -6.50 -2.65
N PRO A 348 6.45 -6.17 -2.16
CA PRO A 348 6.13 -4.81 -1.82
C PRO A 348 7.09 -4.43 -0.70
N ASN A 349 7.88 -3.39 -0.94
CA ASN A 349 8.75 -2.85 0.07
C ASN A 349 7.90 -1.90 0.92
N ILE A 350 7.36 -2.40 2.03
CA ILE A 350 6.65 -1.52 2.95
C ILE A 350 7.64 -0.92 3.94
N VAL A 351 7.56 0.39 4.09
CA VAL A 351 8.47 1.17 4.91
C VAL A 351 7.70 1.76 6.09
N SER A 352 8.31 1.79 7.26
CA SER A 352 7.76 2.47 8.43
C SER A 352 7.56 3.96 8.13
N GLU A 353 6.37 4.50 8.33
CA GLU A 353 6.06 5.92 8.03
C GLU A 353 6.88 6.90 8.88
N ILE A 354 7.33 6.46 10.05
CA ILE A 354 8.26 7.14 10.94
C ILE A 354 9.33 6.14 11.43
N PRO A 355 10.52 6.61 11.85
CA PRO A 355 11.50 5.74 12.48
C PRO A 355 10.91 5.00 13.70
N ILE A 356 11.22 3.72 13.81
CA ILE A 356 10.81 2.88 14.93
C ILE A 356 11.72 3.13 16.13
N ASN A 357 11.17 3.05 17.33
CA ASN A 357 11.91 3.28 18.58
C ASN A 357 12.21 2.00 19.36
N SER A 358 11.71 0.86 18.88
CA SER A 358 11.85 -0.45 19.52
C SER A 358 11.76 -1.56 18.47
N MET A 359 12.30 -2.73 18.82
CA MET A 359 12.02 -3.97 18.12
C MET A 359 11.49 -5.00 19.13
N PRO A 360 10.26 -5.52 18.96
CA PRO A 360 9.36 -5.30 17.83
C PRO A 360 8.76 -3.87 17.81
N PRO A 361 8.31 -3.38 16.64
CA PRO A 361 7.77 -2.04 16.50
C PRO A 361 6.34 -1.97 17.06
N TYR A 362 6.07 -0.97 17.91
CA TYR A 362 4.77 -0.74 18.53
C TYR A 362 4.06 0.46 17.90
N TYR A 363 2.78 0.29 17.52
CA TYR A 363 1.95 1.35 16.96
C TYR A 363 2.54 2.05 15.72
N ILE A 364 3.34 1.31 14.95
CA ILE A 364 3.93 1.82 13.71
C ILE A 364 3.09 1.37 12.53
N ASP A 365 2.80 2.34 11.66
CA ASP A 365 2.26 2.09 10.33
C ASP A 365 3.41 1.85 9.36
N TYR A 366 3.31 0.75 8.64
CA TYR A 366 4.12 0.46 7.47
C TYR A 366 3.24 0.63 6.24
N SER A 367 3.71 1.37 5.25
CA SER A 367 3.00 1.54 3.99
C SER A 367 3.94 1.37 2.80
N ASP A 368 3.39 0.83 1.71
CA ASP A 368 4.00 0.97 0.40
C ASP A 368 3.59 2.34 -0.16
N GLY A 369 4.58 3.14 -0.57
CA GLY A 369 4.33 4.40 -1.26
C GLY A 369 3.65 4.18 -2.61
N ASP A 370 3.84 3.01 -3.21
CA ASP A 370 3.38 2.64 -4.54
C ASP A 370 2.31 1.53 -4.52
N TYR A 371 1.64 1.36 -5.66
CA TYR A 371 0.72 0.26 -5.89
C TYR A 371 1.49 -0.98 -6.34
N THR A 372 1.30 -2.09 -5.64
CA THR A 372 1.93 -3.38 -5.98
C THR A 372 0.95 -4.27 -6.77
N PRO A 373 1.37 -4.92 -7.87
CA PRO A 373 0.48 -5.77 -8.65
C PRO A 373 0.17 -7.08 -7.92
N PHE A 374 -1.08 -7.51 -8.04
CA PHE A 374 -1.64 -8.74 -7.51
C PHE A 374 -1.76 -9.77 -8.65
N VAL A 375 -1.13 -10.94 -8.55
CA VAL A 375 -1.05 -11.92 -9.65
C VAL A 375 -1.58 -13.30 -9.26
N ASP A 376 -2.08 -14.06 -10.22
CA ASP A 376 -2.51 -15.45 -10.03
C ASP A 376 -1.30 -16.33 -9.59
N ARG A 377 -1.48 -17.18 -8.56
CA ARG A 377 -0.45 -18.09 -8.06
C ARG A 377 0.11 -19.03 -9.13
N ASN A 378 -0.74 -19.46 -10.06
CA ASN A 378 -0.43 -20.42 -11.12
C ASN A 378 -0.02 -19.72 -12.43
N ASP A 379 -0.29 -18.43 -12.59
CA ASP A 379 0.13 -17.63 -13.74
C ASP A 379 0.60 -16.22 -13.35
N ILE A 380 1.90 -16.10 -13.09
CA ILE A 380 2.55 -14.88 -12.62
C ILE A 380 2.53 -13.71 -13.62
N ASN A 381 2.14 -13.95 -14.87
CA ASN A 381 2.00 -12.89 -15.88
C ASN A 381 0.60 -12.29 -15.92
N THR A 382 -0.35 -12.92 -15.21
CA THR A 382 -1.74 -12.47 -15.14
C THR A 382 -1.92 -11.62 -13.88
N ILE A 383 -1.98 -10.30 -14.09
CA ILE A 383 -2.28 -9.32 -13.04
C ILE A 383 -3.80 -9.28 -12.85
N ALA A 384 -4.25 -9.71 -11.67
CA ALA A 384 -5.64 -9.69 -11.23
C ALA A 384 -6.05 -8.35 -10.60
N GLY A 385 -5.09 -7.48 -10.27
CA GLY A 385 -5.36 -6.16 -9.74
C GLY A 385 -4.12 -5.49 -9.17
N TRP A 386 -4.32 -4.40 -8.45
CA TRP A 386 -3.29 -3.67 -7.73
C TRP A 386 -3.73 -3.51 -6.28
N ILE A 387 -2.76 -3.53 -5.38
CA ILE A 387 -2.99 -3.40 -3.95
C ILE A 387 -2.05 -2.35 -3.40
N LYS A 388 -2.58 -1.49 -2.54
CA LYS A 388 -1.78 -0.62 -1.68
C LYS A 388 -1.84 -1.16 -0.27
N PRO A 389 -0.86 -1.97 0.16
CA PRO A 389 -0.84 -2.53 1.50
C PRO A 389 -0.45 -1.46 2.52
N ARG A 390 -1.23 -1.39 3.60
CA ARG A 390 -0.85 -0.72 4.84
C ARG A 390 -0.94 -1.72 5.98
N LEU A 391 0.18 -1.94 6.65
CA LEU A 391 0.29 -2.82 7.79
C LEU A 391 0.46 -1.98 9.04
N GLN A 392 -0.43 -2.16 10.00
CA GLN A 392 -0.25 -1.67 11.36
C GLN A 392 -0.01 -2.87 12.26
N MET A 393 1.13 -2.90 12.94
CA MET A 393 1.46 -3.95 13.91
C MET A 393 1.16 -3.45 15.33
N GLN A 394 0.40 -4.25 16.07
CA GLN A 394 0.07 -4.03 17.48
C GLN A 394 0.22 -5.34 18.23
N PRO A 395 0.72 -5.41 19.45
CA PRO A 395 0.65 -6.67 20.21
C PRO A 395 -0.80 -7.13 20.37
N GLU A 396 -1.03 -8.44 20.47
CA GLU A 396 -2.35 -8.96 20.88
C GLU A 396 -2.80 -8.20 22.13
N PRO A 397 -4.02 -7.64 22.15
CA PRO A 397 -4.45 -6.85 23.28
C PRO A 397 -4.52 -7.76 24.51
N CYS A 398 -3.68 -7.46 25.50
CA CYS A 398 -3.80 -8.01 26.82
C CYS A 398 -4.94 -7.31 27.57
N ASN A 399 -5.47 -8.00 28.59
CA ASN A 399 -6.50 -7.45 29.45
C ASN A 399 -5.88 -7.19 30.82
N CYS A 400 -5.83 -5.93 31.22
CA CYS A 400 -5.52 -5.55 32.58
C CYS A 400 -6.71 -5.91 33.47
N PHE A 401 -6.50 -6.86 34.37
CA PHE A 401 -7.47 -7.24 35.40
C PHE A 401 -7.22 -6.50 36.71
N GLY A 402 -6.16 -5.68 36.77
CA GLY A 402 -5.78 -4.90 37.93
C GLY A 402 -5.15 -5.73 39.04
N ASP A 403 -4.33 -6.73 38.70
CA ASP A 403 -3.57 -7.59 39.61
C ASP A 403 -2.04 -7.41 39.39
N PRO A 404 -1.48 -6.21 39.61
CA PRO A 404 -0.08 -5.91 39.30
C PRO A 404 0.92 -6.70 40.15
N ASN A 405 0.53 -7.28 41.28
CA ASN A 405 1.44 -8.04 42.14
C ASN A 405 1.35 -9.57 41.95
N ASP A 406 0.52 -10.03 41.00
CA ASP A 406 0.20 -11.44 40.70
C ASP A 406 -0.15 -12.28 41.93
N ASP A 407 -0.87 -11.71 42.90
CA ASP A 407 -1.27 -12.47 44.10
C ASP A 407 -2.58 -13.26 43.90
N GLY A 408 -3.21 -13.10 42.73
CA GLY A 408 -4.44 -13.77 42.32
C GLY A 408 -5.69 -13.09 42.85
N THR A 409 -5.58 -11.91 43.46
CA THR A 409 -6.69 -11.09 43.92
C THR A 409 -6.60 -9.66 43.41
N SER A 410 -7.33 -9.38 42.34
CA SER A 410 -7.25 -8.09 41.67
C SER A 410 -7.99 -6.96 42.38
N LEU A 411 -7.60 -5.73 42.07
CA LEU A 411 -8.24 -4.47 42.49
C LEU A 411 -8.26 -4.24 44.02
N THR A 412 -7.25 -4.72 44.73
CA THR A 412 -7.08 -4.53 46.16
C THR A 412 -6.26 -3.27 46.50
N VAL A 413 -6.24 -2.90 47.78
CA VAL A 413 -5.34 -1.86 48.27
C VAL A 413 -3.87 -2.30 48.14
N ALA A 414 -3.59 -3.61 48.18
CA ALA A 414 -2.24 -4.12 48.00
C ALA A 414 -1.75 -3.86 46.57
N ASP A 415 -2.60 -4.05 45.58
CA ASP A 415 -2.34 -3.76 44.17
C ASP A 415 -2.07 -2.28 43.90
N LEU A 416 -2.90 -1.39 44.47
CA LEU A 416 -2.70 0.05 44.37
C LEU A 416 -1.34 0.45 44.98
N VAL A 417 -1.02 -0.07 46.15
CA VAL A 417 0.26 0.21 46.82
C VAL A 417 1.43 -0.33 45.98
N TYR A 418 1.27 -1.51 45.38
CA TYR A 418 2.28 -2.13 44.52
C TYR A 418 2.54 -1.28 43.28
N LEU A 419 1.49 -0.92 42.53
CA LEU A 419 1.59 -0.08 41.33
C LEU A 419 2.19 1.29 41.65
N ASN A 420 1.71 1.95 42.71
CA ASN A 420 2.25 3.24 43.12
C ASN A 420 3.72 3.15 43.55
N ASN A 421 4.14 2.05 44.19
CA ASN A 421 5.55 1.82 44.51
C ASN A 421 6.40 1.62 43.25
N PHE A 422 5.86 0.97 42.23
CA PHE A 422 6.55 0.81 40.95
C PHE A 422 6.71 2.15 40.23
N VAL A 423 5.64 2.92 40.07
CA VAL A 423 5.64 4.16 39.26
C VAL A 423 6.37 5.29 39.98
N ALA A 424 6.11 5.49 41.28
CA ALA A 424 6.60 6.65 42.01
C ALA A 424 7.80 6.36 42.92
N PHE A 425 8.13 5.10 43.18
CA PHE A 425 9.18 4.71 44.12
C PHE A 425 10.14 3.68 43.49
N ASP A 426 10.80 2.87 44.33
CA ASP A 426 11.74 1.82 43.91
C ASP A 426 11.09 0.43 44.01
N GLY A 427 9.81 0.35 43.66
CA GLY A 427 9.04 -0.89 43.66
C GLY A 427 9.39 -1.77 42.45
N PRO A 428 9.23 -3.10 42.59
CA PRO A 428 9.34 -4.05 41.47
C PRO A 428 8.28 -3.78 40.40
N PRO A 429 8.54 -4.16 39.13
CA PRO A 429 7.55 -4.04 38.07
C PRO A 429 6.31 -4.90 38.32
N PRO A 430 5.14 -4.50 37.78
CA PRO A 430 3.99 -5.38 37.67
C PRO A 430 4.33 -6.68 36.95
N ASP A 431 3.73 -7.77 37.41
CA ASP A 431 3.90 -9.10 36.80
C ASP A 431 2.52 -9.65 36.41
N PRO A 432 2.24 -9.88 35.13
CA PRO A 432 2.93 -9.28 33.97
C PRO A 432 2.67 -7.75 33.89
N MET A 433 3.56 -7.02 33.19
CA MET A 433 3.59 -5.53 33.19
C MET A 433 2.22 -4.89 32.88
N TYR A 434 1.45 -5.49 31.97
CA TYR A 434 0.12 -5.03 31.56
C TYR A 434 -0.95 -5.05 32.66
N GLN A 435 -0.72 -5.71 33.80
CA GLN A 435 -1.60 -5.58 34.97
C GLN A 435 -1.51 -4.21 35.65
N GLY A 436 -0.53 -3.39 35.25
CA GLY A 436 -0.32 -2.03 35.74
C GLY A 436 -0.87 -0.92 34.85
N ASP A 437 -1.30 -1.22 33.62
CA ASP A 437 -1.86 -0.23 32.69
C ASP A 437 -3.40 -0.23 32.82
N PHE A 438 -3.92 0.76 33.53
CA PHE A 438 -5.33 0.89 33.87
C PHE A 438 -6.08 1.79 32.90
N ASN A 439 -5.39 2.64 32.12
CA ASN A 439 -6.03 3.55 31.19
C ASN A 439 -5.97 3.06 29.72
N GLY A 440 -5.19 1.99 29.45
CA GLY A 440 -5.07 1.33 28.16
C GLY A 440 -4.19 2.09 27.15
N ASP A 441 -3.37 3.04 27.60
CA ASP A 441 -2.54 3.88 26.72
C ASP A 441 -1.17 3.29 26.40
N CYS A 442 -0.90 2.07 26.88
CA CYS A 442 0.35 1.34 26.70
C CYS A 442 1.56 1.90 27.41
N VAL A 443 1.34 2.71 28.44
CA VAL A 443 2.40 3.21 29.31
C VAL A 443 1.97 3.02 30.76
N VAL A 444 2.77 2.33 31.56
CA VAL A 444 2.54 2.25 33.01
C VAL A 444 3.14 3.49 33.69
N ASP A 445 2.28 4.43 34.08
CA ASP A 445 2.66 5.73 34.65
C ASP A 445 1.74 6.22 35.79
N LEU A 446 1.81 7.51 36.13
CA LEU A 446 1.03 8.09 37.22
C LEU A 446 -0.47 8.17 36.91
N LEU A 447 -0.88 8.22 35.65
CA LEU A 447 -2.27 8.24 35.23
C LEU A 447 -2.97 6.91 35.57
N ASP A 448 -2.25 5.79 35.52
CA ASP A 448 -2.78 4.49 35.97
C ASP A 448 -3.05 4.47 37.46
N VAL A 449 -2.13 5.03 38.25
CA VAL A 449 -2.29 5.19 39.69
C VAL A 449 -3.49 6.08 40.00
N GLU A 450 -3.66 7.19 39.27
CA GLU A 450 -4.80 8.09 39.42
C GLU A 450 -6.13 7.39 39.10
N LEU A 451 -6.16 6.55 38.07
CA LEU A 451 -7.35 5.81 37.67
C LEU A 451 -7.70 4.71 38.68
N PHE A 452 -6.71 4.04 39.25
CA PHE A 452 -6.91 3.08 40.34
C PHE A 452 -7.37 3.80 41.64
N LEU A 453 -6.87 4.99 41.94
CA LEU A 453 -7.38 5.83 43.04
C LEU A 453 -8.84 6.24 42.79
N CYS A 454 -9.21 6.57 41.55
CA CYS A 454 -10.59 6.80 41.15
C CYS A 454 -11.43 5.56 41.46
N TYR A 455 -11.01 4.37 41.03
CA TYR A 455 -11.71 3.11 41.32
C TYR A 455 -11.92 2.88 42.81
N ASN A 456 -10.90 3.10 43.65
CA ASN A 456 -11.05 2.96 45.11
C ASN A 456 -12.09 3.91 45.71
N THR A 457 -12.35 5.04 45.04
CA THR A 457 -13.29 6.07 45.49
C THR A 457 -14.71 5.86 44.93
N TYR A 458 -14.82 5.53 43.64
CA TYR A 458 -16.07 5.53 42.89
C TYR A 458 -16.45 4.15 42.31
N GLY A 459 -15.59 3.15 42.45
CA GLY A 459 -15.75 1.80 41.90
C GLY A 459 -15.58 1.77 40.37
N MET A 460 -16.24 0.81 39.73
CA MET A 460 -16.08 0.51 38.30
C MET A 460 -16.43 1.65 37.33
N ILE A 461 -17.08 2.73 37.78
CA ILE A 461 -17.45 3.86 36.93
C ILE A 461 -16.25 4.66 36.41
N CYS A 462 -15.07 4.46 36.99
CA CYS A 462 -13.84 5.09 36.55
C CYS A 462 -13.26 4.48 35.29
N PHE A 463 -13.67 3.27 34.92
CA PHE A 463 -13.20 2.60 33.71
C PHE A 463 -14.24 2.73 32.61
N ASP A 464 -13.80 3.12 31.41
CA ASP A 464 -14.66 3.16 30.22
C ASP A 464 -15.00 1.74 29.72
N GLU A 465 -14.10 0.77 29.96
CA GLU A 465 -14.28 -0.65 29.69
C GLU A 465 -13.61 -1.54 30.75
N TRP A 466 -14.14 -2.74 30.99
CA TRP A 466 -13.57 -3.71 31.94
C TRP A 466 -13.70 -5.15 31.47
N PRO A 467 -12.63 -5.98 31.51
CA PRO A 467 -11.24 -5.59 31.85
C PRO A 467 -10.68 -4.55 30.87
N VAL A 468 -9.71 -3.75 31.33
CA VAL A 468 -9.14 -2.69 30.50
C VAL A 468 -8.30 -3.34 29.41
N ARG A 469 -8.55 -3.00 28.15
CA ARG A 469 -7.76 -3.48 27.04
C ARG A 469 -6.47 -2.67 26.95
N THR A 470 -5.33 -3.35 26.93
CA THR A 470 -3.98 -2.74 26.86
C THR A 470 -3.04 -3.62 25.99
N CYS A 471 -1.82 -3.19 25.70
CA CYS A 471 -0.77 -4.03 25.14
C CYS A 471 -0.22 -5.01 26.19
N CYS A 472 0.40 -6.09 25.73
CA CYS A 472 1.01 -7.09 26.63
C CYS A 472 2.35 -6.70 27.21
N GLU A 473 3.03 -5.72 26.63
CA GLU A 473 4.30 -5.17 27.13
C GLU A 473 4.21 -3.65 27.10
N PRO A 474 3.41 -3.02 27.99
CA PRO A 474 3.35 -1.57 28.05
C PRO A 474 4.72 -1.00 28.47
N ASP A 475 5.04 0.14 27.88
CA ASP A 475 6.22 0.93 28.20
C ASP A 475 6.12 1.50 29.62
N THR A 476 7.21 2.05 30.14
CA THR A 476 7.22 2.65 31.48
C THR A 476 7.94 3.98 31.44
N ILE A 477 7.49 4.94 32.25
CA ILE A 477 8.21 6.22 32.46
C ILE A 477 9.45 6.07 33.36
N ARG A 478 10.12 4.91 33.31
CA ARG A 478 11.36 4.62 34.04
C ARG A 478 12.45 4.25 33.06
N GLY A 479 13.68 4.53 33.44
CA GLY A 479 14.85 4.25 32.65
C GLY A 479 16.13 4.38 33.47
N ALA A 480 17.25 4.16 32.81
CA ALA A 480 18.56 4.16 33.43
C ALA A 480 18.85 5.51 34.09
N CYS A 481 19.17 5.45 35.37
CA CYS A 481 19.61 6.58 36.16
C CYS A 481 21.07 6.39 36.56
N CYS A 482 21.91 7.32 36.14
CA CYS A 482 23.35 7.28 36.34
C CYS A 482 23.77 8.15 37.52
N SER A 483 24.06 7.49 38.64
CA SER A 483 24.65 8.11 39.82
C SER A 483 26.20 8.19 39.74
N VAL A 484 26.84 8.84 40.70
CA VAL A 484 28.30 9.08 40.71
C VAL A 484 29.18 7.86 41.07
N ASP A 485 28.58 6.71 41.36
CA ASP A 485 29.32 5.49 41.75
C ASP A 485 29.58 4.56 40.53
N PRO A 486 30.68 3.80 40.48
CA PRO A 486 30.99 2.93 39.33
C PRO A 486 30.10 1.68 39.17
N ASP A 487 29.10 1.47 40.04
CA ASP A 487 27.99 0.51 39.90
C ASP A 487 26.65 1.28 39.80
N SER A 488 26.62 2.38 39.05
CA SER A 488 25.65 3.47 39.21
C SER A 488 24.29 3.30 38.57
N CYS A 489 24.13 2.38 37.62
CA CYS A 489 22.89 2.30 36.85
C CYS A 489 21.77 1.64 37.65
N ARG A 490 20.67 2.38 37.82
CA ARG A 490 19.41 1.87 38.36
C ARG A 490 18.25 2.30 37.47
N ILE A 491 17.28 1.42 37.26
CA ILE A 491 16.05 1.78 36.56
C ILE A 491 15.15 2.55 37.54
N LEU A 492 15.00 3.85 37.34
CA LEU A 492 14.23 4.74 38.21
C LEU A 492 13.30 5.62 37.38
N ALA A 493 12.24 6.16 37.99
CA ALA A 493 11.49 7.25 37.38
C ALA A 493 12.33 8.55 37.37
N PRO A 494 12.12 9.50 36.43
CA PRO A 494 12.88 10.74 36.32
C PRO A 494 13.02 11.49 37.64
N PHE A 495 11.91 11.65 38.38
CA PHE A 495 11.89 12.32 39.68
C PHE A 495 12.78 11.64 40.72
N ASN A 496 12.84 10.31 40.72
CA ASN A 496 13.64 9.55 41.68
C ASN A 496 15.12 9.57 41.30
N CYS A 497 15.42 9.65 40.00
CA CYS A 497 16.77 9.86 39.52
C CYS A 497 17.31 11.23 39.97
N ASP A 498 16.51 12.28 39.80
CA ASP A 498 16.83 13.63 40.28
C ASP A 498 17.02 13.65 41.81
N PHE A 499 16.17 12.93 42.55
CA PHE A 499 16.23 12.88 44.01
C PHE A 499 17.56 12.32 44.54
N ILE A 500 18.18 11.39 43.83
CA ILE A 500 19.50 10.85 44.17
C ILE A 500 20.66 11.60 43.48
N SER A 501 20.38 12.74 42.85
CA SER A 501 21.35 13.51 42.05
C SER A 501 22.00 12.68 40.94
N GLY A 502 21.24 11.76 40.34
CA GLY A 502 21.66 11.00 39.17
C GLY A 502 21.26 11.70 37.87
N ASN A 503 21.87 11.28 36.76
CA ASN A 503 21.51 11.71 35.41
C ASN A 503 20.54 10.69 34.81
N TYR A 504 19.36 11.15 34.43
CA TYR A 504 18.36 10.30 33.77
C TYR A 504 18.67 10.17 32.28
N MET A 505 18.81 8.94 31.80
CA MET A 505 19.24 8.65 30.42
C MET A 505 18.09 8.60 29.41
N GLY A 506 16.85 8.72 29.88
CA GLY A 506 15.65 8.60 29.05
C GLY A 506 14.80 7.40 29.47
N ASP A 507 13.51 7.43 29.09
CA ASP A 507 12.56 6.36 29.37
C ASP A 507 12.95 5.07 28.63
N ASN A 508 12.64 3.92 29.21
CA ASN A 508 12.95 2.58 28.69
C ASN A 508 14.43 2.25 28.42
N ILE A 509 15.37 3.14 28.76
CA ILE A 509 16.79 2.82 28.72
C ILE A 509 17.10 1.84 29.84
N ASN A 510 17.65 0.67 29.51
CA ASN A 510 17.99 -0.35 30.49
C ASN A 510 19.42 -0.13 31.06
N CYS A 511 19.81 -0.94 32.06
CA CYS A 511 21.17 -0.93 32.62
C CYS A 511 22.06 -2.04 32.02
N ASP A 512 21.65 -2.65 30.91
CA ASP A 512 22.36 -3.75 30.27
C ASP A 512 22.17 -3.68 28.73
N PRO A 513 23.11 -3.06 27.99
CA PRO A 513 24.43 -2.59 28.45
C PRO A 513 24.35 -1.35 29.36
N ASP A 514 25.26 -1.23 30.33
CA ASP A 514 25.27 -0.12 31.31
C ASP A 514 25.57 1.25 30.66
N PRO A 515 24.58 2.16 30.56
CA PRO A 515 24.77 3.48 29.97
C PRO A 515 25.46 4.47 30.92
N CYS A 516 25.66 4.11 32.19
CA CYS A 516 26.22 4.95 33.24
C CYS A 516 27.73 4.79 33.40
N SER A 517 28.27 3.71 32.85
CA SER A 517 29.69 3.54 32.63
C SER A 517 30.12 4.44 31.47
N GLY A 518 30.33 5.73 31.76
CA GLY A 518 31.11 6.61 30.90
C GLY A 518 32.53 6.05 30.77
N VAL A 519 32.76 5.16 29.81
CA VAL A 519 34.11 4.80 29.39
C VAL A 519 34.16 4.94 27.88
N CYS A 520 34.38 6.18 27.49
CA CYS A 520 35.15 6.44 26.30
C CYS A 520 36.56 5.85 26.57
N ASP A 521 36.86 4.63 26.08
CA ASP A 521 38.14 3.93 26.31
C ASP A 521 39.22 4.24 25.27
N CYS A 522 38.96 5.16 24.35
CA CYS A 522 39.99 5.75 23.50
C CYS A 522 40.71 6.93 24.17
N ILE A 523 41.84 7.31 23.58
CA ILE A 523 42.55 8.54 23.92
C ILE A 523 42.74 9.27 22.59
N PRO A 524 42.00 10.38 22.34
CA PRO A 524 42.10 11.12 21.09
C PRO A 524 43.55 11.50 20.76
N GLY A 525 44.03 11.04 19.60
CA GLY A 525 45.41 11.22 19.13
C GLY A 525 46.45 10.19 19.58
N ASP A 526 46.12 9.22 20.43
CA ASP A 526 46.97 8.06 20.77
C ASP A 526 46.65 6.89 19.82
N ALA A 527 46.93 7.12 18.54
CA ALA A 527 46.42 6.28 17.47
C ALA A 527 46.88 4.82 17.55
N ASN A 528 47.98 4.50 18.23
CA ASN A 528 48.45 3.12 18.38
C ASN A 528 48.06 2.46 19.73
N GLY A 529 47.23 3.13 20.55
CA GLY A 529 46.77 2.64 21.85
C GLY A 529 47.90 2.47 22.88
N SER A 530 48.98 3.26 22.80
CA SER A 530 50.13 3.17 23.71
C SER A 530 49.94 3.90 25.03
N MET A 531 48.84 4.62 25.18
CA MET A 531 48.53 5.57 26.25
C MET A 531 49.49 6.76 26.31
N THR A 532 50.22 7.05 25.22
CA THR A 532 51.23 8.13 25.19
C THR A 532 51.36 8.80 23.83
N TYR A 533 51.18 10.13 23.77
CA TYR A 533 51.40 10.89 22.53
C TYR A 533 52.88 10.94 22.14
N ASN A 534 53.20 10.40 20.97
CA ASN A 534 54.53 10.46 20.38
C ASN A 534 54.51 10.34 18.84
N ILE A 535 55.68 10.28 18.22
CA ILE A 535 55.80 10.23 16.74
C ILE A 535 55.25 8.92 16.14
N LEU A 536 55.08 7.87 16.93
CA LEU A 536 54.50 6.61 16.48
C LEU A 536 53.00 6.76 16.19
N ASP A 537 52.27 7.63 16.88
CA ASP A 537 50.85 7.90 16.61
C ASP A 537 50.66 8.61 15.27
N VAL A 538 51.50 9.62 15.02
CA VAL A 538 51.60 10.29 13.71
C VAL A 538 51.89 9.29 12.60
N THR A 539 52.85 8.39 12.85
CA THR A 539 53.22 7.37 11.86
C THR A 539 52.08 6.36 11.66
N HIS A 540 51.31 6.05 12.71
CA HIS A 540 50.17 5.16 12.67
C HIS A 540 49.04 5.73 11.80
N ILE A 541 48.63 6.98 12.05
CA ILE A 541 47.59 7.67 11.27
C ILE A 541 47.99 7.78 9.80
N ILE A 542 49.24 8.16 9.48
CA ILE A 542 49.73 8.24 8.09
C ILE A 542 49.71 6.87 7.40
N ASN A 543 50.11 5.81 8.12
CA ASN A 543 50.14 4.47 7.54
C ASN A 543 48.73 3.95 7.28
N TYR A 544 47.78 4.22 8.17
CA TYR A 544 46.37 3.88 7.98
C TYR A 544 45.78 4.65 6.78
N LEU A 545 45.89 5.98 6.75
CA LEU A 545 45.29 6.83 5.72
C LEU A 545 45.88 6.61 4.31
N TYR A 546 47.18 6.34 4.19
CA TYR A 546 47.87 6.43 2.89
C TYR A 546 48.67 5.18 2.48
N LYS A 547 48.82 4.19 3.36
CA LYS A 547 49.70 3.03 3.10
C LYS A 547 49.06 1.67 3.41
N GLY A 548 47.76 1.64 3.72
CA GLY A 548 47.03 0.41 4.03
C GLY A 548 47.50 -0.27 5.33
N GLY A 549 47.97 0.52 6.30
CA GLY A 549 48.27 0.05 7.65
C GLY A 549 46.98 -0.27 8.45
N PRO A 550 47.12 -0.85 9.66
CA PRO A 550 45.99 -1.09 10.55
C PRO A 550 45.36 0.23 11.03
N ALA A 551 44.06 0.19 11.34
CA ALA A 551 43.33 1.33 11.88
C ALA A 551 43.75 1.65 13.33
N PRO A 552 43.59 2.92 13.78
CA PRO A 552 43.81 3.28 15.17
C PRO A 552 43.00 2.45 16.17
N THR A 553 43.54 2.25 17.37
CA THR A 553 42.95 1.40 18.42
C THR A 553 42.72 2.17 19.72
N PRO A 554 41.68 1.88 20.53
CA PRO A 554 40.66 0.84 20.32
C PRO A 554 39.63 1.17 19.23
N TYR A 555 39.34 2.45 18.97
CA TYR A 555 38.39 2.87 17.93
C TYR A 555 39.07 3.72 16.85
N PRO A 556 38.88 3.41 15.56
CA PRO A 556 39.56 4.09 14.46
C PRO A 556 39.36 5.61 14.44
N LEU A 557 38.14 6.07 14.69
CA LEU A 557 37.81 7.49 14.62
C LEU A 557 38.33 8.23 15.85
N CYS A 558 37.89 7.83 17.05
CA CYS A 558 38.30 8.53 18.27
C CYS A 558 39.82 8.52 18.50
N SER A 559 40.49 7.36 18.43
CA SER A 559 41.95 7.32 18.67
C SER A 559 42.75 8.06 17.59
N GLY A 560 42.18 8.28 16.40
CA GLY A 560 42.80 9.00 15.30
C GLY A 560 42.49 10.50 15.24
N ASP A 561 41.40 10.95 15.85
CA ASP A 561 40.88 12.32 15.81
C ASP A 561 41.47 13.16 16.95
N ALA A 562 42.67 13.68 16.73
CA ALA A 562 43.41 14.40 17.76
C ALA A 562 42.87 15.81 18.03
N ASN A 563 42.06 16.37 17.11
CA ASN A 563 41.52 17.71 17.22
C ASN A 563 40.02 17.76 17.57
N CYS A 564 39.38 16.60 17.77
CA CYS A 564 37.96 16.47 18.07
C CYS A 564 37.06 17.15 17.02
N ASP A 565 37.42 17.06 15.73
CA ASP A 565 36.57 17.58 14.65
C ASP A 565 35.66 16.51 14.02
N CYS A 566 35.62 15.34 14.67
CA CYS A 566 34.84 14.16 14.33
C CYS A 566 35.25 13.54 12.99
N LYS A 567 36.47 13.83 12.52
CA LYS A 567 37.00 13.34 11.24
C LYS A 567 38.48 13.05 11.34
N MET A 568 38.84 11.78 11.35
CA MET A 568 40.25 11.41 11.25
C MET A 568 40.80 11.68 9.82
N ASN A 569 41.72 12.63 9.71
CA ASN A 569 42.37 13.05 8.47
C ASN A 569 43.81 13.58 8.71
N ILE A 570 44.41 14.26 7.72
CA ILE A 570 45.79 14.77 7.82
C ILE A 570 45.94 15.96 8.79
N LEU A 571 44.83 16.60 9.17
CA LEU A 571 44.81 17.68 10.15
C LEU A 571 45.11 17.15 11.56
N ASP A 572 44.71 15.93 11.91
CA ASP A 572 45.04 15.28 13.19
C ASP A 572 46.54 15.04 13.34
N VAL A 573 47.17 14.56 12.28
CA VAL A 573 48.63 14.44 12.19
C VAL A 573 49.29 15.80 12.43
N THR A 574 48.75 16.85 11.81
CA THR A 574 49.26 18.20 11.98
C THR A 574 49.07 18.69 13.43
N TYR A 575 47.96 18.33 14.06
CA TYR A 575 47.64 18.67 15.44
C TYR A 575 48.62 18.02 16.42
N ILE A 576 48.84 16.70 16.32
CA ILE A 576 49.79 15.96 17.16
C ILE A 576 51.22 16.51 16.99
N ILE A 577 51.66 16.81 15.76
CA ILE A 577 52.98 17.41 15.51
C ILE A 577 53.10 18.79 16.18
N ASN A 578 52.04 19.61 16.11
CA ASN A 578 52.04 20.94 16.71
C ASN A 578 52.11 20.85 18.24
N TYR A 579 51.38 19.91 18.84
CA TYR A 579 51.47 19.61 20.27
C TYR A 579 52.87 19.17 20.67
N LEU A 580 53.42 18.14 20.01
CA LEU A 580 54.71 17.54 20.37
C LEU A 580 55.92 18.47 20.17
N TYR A 581 55.89 19.31 19.12
CA TYR A 581 57.11 20.00 18.67
C TYR A 581 56.98 21.51 18.46
N LYS A 582 55.78 22.09 18.53
CA LYS A 582 55.56 23.52 18.25
C LYS A 582 54.81 24.27 19.35
N GLY A 583 54.59 23.64 20.51
CA GLY A 583 53.91 24.26 21.65
C GLY A 583 52.42 24.51 21.41
N GLY A 584 51.78 23.69 20.55
CA GLY A 584 50.33 23.67 20.39
C GLY A 584 49.62 23.09 21.61
N ASN A 585 48.29 23.21 21.64
CA ASN A 585 47.46 22.63 22.68
C ASN A 585 47.54 21.09 22.65
N GLN A 586 47.33 20.45 23.80
CA GLN A 586 47.18 19.00 23.86
C GLN A 586 45.94 18.55 23.07
N PRO A 587 45.96 17.32 22.51
CA PRO A 587 44.74 16.68 22.03
C PRO A 587 43.64 16.71 23.09
N CYS A 588 42.40 16.75 22.62
CA CYS A 588 41.20 16.78 23.46
C CYS A 588 41.09 15.53 24.34
N THR A 589 40.33 15.63 25.43
CA THR A 589 40.03 14.47 26.27
C THR A 589 38.95 13.60 25.63
N CYS A 590 38.82 12.36 26.10
CA CYS A 590 37.73 11.49 25.65
C CYS A 590 36.34 12.07 25.97
N GLU A 591 36.21 12.80 27.09
CA GLU A 591 34.98 13.49 27.46
C GLU A 591 34.66 14.63 26.49
N ASP A 592 35.66 15.43 26.11
CA ASP A 592 35.49 16.46 25.08
C ASP A 592 35.09 15.83 23.73
N TRP A 593 35.70 14.70 23.37
CA TRP A 593 35.38 13.98 22.14
C TRP A 593 33.94 13.46 22.13
N VAL A 594 33.45 12.89 23.24
CA VAL A 594 32.05 12.43 23.35
C VAL A 594 31.07 13.60 23.28
N ILE A 595 31.41 14.74 23.89
CA ILE A 595 30.58 15.95 23.83
C ILE A 595 30.48 16.49 22.40
N ASP A 596 31.60 16.50 21.66
CA ASP A 596 31.67 17.07 20.32
C ASP A 596 31.21 16.10 19.23
N CYS A 597 31.39 14.79 19.42
CA CYS A 597 31.23 13.75 18.39
C CYS A 597 30.20 12.65 18.70
N GLY A 598 29.69 12.56 19.93
CA GLY A 598 28.73 11.53 20.37
C GLY A 598 29.38 10.31 21.04
N PRO A 599 28.58 9.36 21.56
CA PRO A 599 29.10 8.12 22.15
C PRO A 599 29.91 7.31 21.12
N LEU A 600 30.89 6.53 21.61
CA LEU A 600 31.82 5.74 20.78
C LEU A 600 31.17 4.61 19.99
#